data_AF-A0A7Y7TVL5-F1
#
_entry.id   AF-A0A7Y7TVL5-F1
#
_cell.length_a   1.000
_cell.length_b   1.000
_cell.length_c   1.000
_cell.angle_alpha   90.00
_cell.angle_beta   90.00
_cell.angle_gamma   90.00
#
_symmetry.space_group_name_H-M   'P 1'
#
loop_
_entity.id
_entity.type
_entity.pdbx_description
1 polymer ?
#
loop_
_entity_poly.entity_id
_entity_poly.type
_entity_poly.pdbx_seq_one_letter_code
_entity_poly.pdbx_strand_id
1 'polypeptide(L)'
;MAKMNEYVAAIDLGTTKIVTLIGKKNPNGKFQIVSQSKTPSTGIKRGVVLNIEETVASIQRTVEEAQAQSGIILSDVFVGIAGQHIRSIKNRGYINRDNTESEITAEDVQKLINDMYKIPIEVGEEILHVLPQDFIVDNEPGVRPIGMMGRRLEANFHIVIGQTASAKNIEKCVNRVGLKVNDLILEPLASSEAVLTEDEKEAGVVLVDIGGGTTDVAMFYDGIVRHTAVIPFGGNVITNDIKEGCSILFRQAESLKVQFGSALGDMAPEDKIVTIPGISGRDPKEISFKSLAYIIQSRMEEIIDAVNYEIENSGYAEKLSAGIVLTGGGALLRHLSQLVKFKTGYDVRIGFPNEHLSADCSEDINQPMYATAIGLILKGYDQVSHIEKEVEEIIVKKEVEVTPEQKEVIRTNVKKSSIMDGLKKTLANMFEEKDMEM
;
A
#
# COMPACT_ATOMS: atom_id res chain seq x y z
N MET A 1 26.75 1.42 17.82
CA MET A 1 25.64 2.06 17.08
C MET A 1 25.35 1.18 15.88
N ALA A 2 24.14 0.62 15.77
CA ALA A 2 23.76 -0.17 14.60
C ALA A 2 23.73 0.75 13.37
N LYS A 3 24.24 0.28 12.21
CA LYS A 3 24.21 1.05 10.97
C LYS A 3 22.75 1.40 10.62
N MET A 4 22.47 2.69 10.42
CA MET A 4 21.14 3.20 10.05
C MET A 4 20.59 2.69 8.70
N ASN A 5 21.40 1.99 7.89
CA ASN A 5 21.01 1.53 6.55
C ASN A 5 20.38 0.12 6.49
N GLU A 6 20.29 -0.62 7.60
CA GLU A 6 19.68 -1.97 7.57
C GLU A 6 18.17 -1.98 7.82
N TYR A 7 17.63 -0.94 8.48
CA TYR A 7 16.25 -0.93 8.96
C TYR A 7 15.36 -0.06 8.09
N VAL A 8 14.20 -0.58 7.76
CA VAL A 8 13.12 0.13 7.06
C VAL A 8 11.95 0.25 8.00
N ALA A 9 11.38 1.44 8.06
CA ALA A 9 10.19 1.72 8.85
C ALA A 9 9.03 2.12 7.96
N ALA A 10 7.84 1.64 8.30
CA ALA A 10 6.61 1.96 7.62
C ALA A 10 5.52 2.40 8.59
N ILE A 11 4.66 3.31 8.14
CA ILE A 11 3.47 3.76 8.87
C ILE A 11 2.24 3.56 7.98
N ASP A 12 1.35 2.69 8.41
CA ASP A 12 0.03 2.49 7.83
C ASP A 12 -0.98 3.40 8.56
N LEU A 13 -1.62 4.30 7.81
CA LEU A 13 -2.52 5.34 8.31
C LEU A 13 -3.99 4.97 8.12
N GLY A 14 -4.38 3.85 8.74
CA GLY A 14 -5.74 3.35 8.68
C GLY A 14 -6.78 4.24 9.38
N THR A 15 -8.02 4.13 8.90
CA THR A 15 -9.19 4.80 9.52
C THR A 15 -9.51 4.27 10.93
N THR A 16 -9.19 3.01 11.24
CA THR A 16 -9.49 2.41 12.56
C THR A 16 -8.28 2.32 13.46
N LYS A 17 -7.08 2.17 12.88
CA LYS A 17 -5.82 2.04 13.60
C LYS A 17 -4.69 2.63 12.75
N ILE A 18 -3.66 3.11 13.43
CA ILE A 18 -2.36 3.43 12.85
C ILE A 18 -1.40 2.33 13.29
N VAL A 19 -0.58 1.83 12.36
CA VAL A 19 0.42 0.79 12.63
C VAL A 19 1.79 1.31 12.23
N THR A 20 2.77 1.18 13.11
CA THR A 20 4.18 1.42 12.79
C THR A 20 4.93 0.10 12.87
N LEU A 21 5.65 -0.22 11.80
CA LEU A 21 6.52 -1.38 11.74
C LEU A 21 7.95 -0.92 11.51
N ILE A 22 8.90 -1.62 12.15
CA ILE A 22 10.34 -1.50 11.86
C ILE A 22 10.83 -2.90 11.55
N GLY A 23 11.49 -3.06 10.40
CA GLY A 23 11.96 -4.36 9.95
C GLY A 23 13.28 -4.28 9.19
N LYS A 24 13.88 -5.44 8.97
CA LYS A 24 15.06 -5.61 8.13
C LYS A 24 15.02 -6.94 7.41
N LYS A 25 15.74 -7.04 6.29
CA LYS A 25 15.91 -8.31 5.58
C LYS A 25 17.01 -9.13 6.27
N ASN A 26 16.72 -10.40 6.53
CA ASN A 26 17.71 -11.33 7.06
C ASN A 26 18.61 -11.88 5.92
N PRO A 27 19.71 -12.58 6.24
CA PRO A 27 20.61 -13.14 5.22
C PRO A 27 19.95 -14.12 4.24
N ASN A 28 18.80 -14.71 4.60
CA ASN A 28 18.04 -15.62 3.75
C ASN A 28 17.06 -14.89 2.82
N GLY A 29 17.06 -13.56 2.81
CA GLY A 29 16.18 -12.76 1.98
C GLY A 29 14.74 -12.64 2.50
N LYS A 30 14.43 -13.09 3.71
CA LYS A 30 13.12 -12.92 4.36
C LYS A 30 13.14 -11.71 5.30
N PHE A 31 11.99 -11.08 5.50
CA PHE A 31 11.86 -9.92 6.38
C PHE A 31 11.64 -10.33 7.83
N GLN A 32 12.54 -9.86 8.68
CA GLN A 32 12.40 -9.90 10.11
C GLN A 32 11.77 -8.59 10.59
N ILE A 33 10.63 -8.70 11.29
CA ILE A 33 10.00 -7.56 11.94
C ILE A 33 10.61 -7.41 13.32
N VAL A 34 11.28 -6.28 13.53
CA VAL A 34 12.04 -5.96 14.74
C VAL A 34 11.12 -5.39 15.82
N SER A 35 10.18 -4.54 15.41
CA SER A 35 9.15 -4.01 16.30
C SER A 35 7.86 -3.71 15.55
N GLN A 36 6.76 -3.80 16.28
CA GLN A 36 5.42 -3.50 15.81
C GLN A 36 4.66 -2.77 16.91
N SER A 37 4.02 -1.67 16.56
CA SER A 37 3.10 -0.97 17.44
C SER A 37 1.81 -0.62 16.71
N LYS A 38 0.73 -0.44 17.46
CA LYS A 38 -0.57 -0.02 16.92
C LYS A 38 -1.30 0.89 17.89
N THR A 39 -1.95 1.92 17.36
CA THR A 39 -2.79 2.84 18.15
C THR A 39 -4.15 3.02 17.45
N PRO A 40 -5.27 3.11 18.17
CA PRO A 40 -6.55 3.51 17.58
C PRO A 40 -6.44 4.85 16.84
N SER A 41 -7.02 4.94 15.65
CA SER A 41 -7.02 6.17 14.85
C SER A 41 -8.25 7.02 15.20
N THR A 42 -8.06 8.30 15.50
CA THR A 42 -9.18 9.22 15.82
C THR A 42 -9.31 10.39 14.83
N GLY A 43 -8.23 10.74 14.12
CA GLY A 43 -8.19 11.87 13.19
C GLY A 43 -8.40 11.54 11.70
N ILE A 44 -8.54 10.25 11.34
CA ILE A 44 -8.63 9.78 9.95
C ILE A 44 -10.02 9.17 9.68
N LYS A 45 -10.60 9.50 8.53
CA LYS A 45 -11.87 8.91 8.07
C LYS A 45 -11.83 8.62 6.57
N ARG A 46 -12.09 7.36 6.19
CA ARG A 46 -12.08 6.90 4.79
C ARG A 46 -10.78 7.25 4.05
N GLY A 47 -9.65 7.07 4.74
CA GLY A 47 -8.30 7.38 4.24
C GLY A 47 -7.94 8.87 4.23
N VAL A 48 -8.85 9.77 4.63
CA VAL A 48 -8.60 11.22 4.65
C VAL A 48 -8.32 11.69 6.07
N VAL A 49 -7.25 12.46 6.25
CA VAL A 49 -6.94 13.15 7.50
C VAL A 49 -7.93 14.31 7.71
N LEU A 50 -8.83 14.17 8.69
CA LEU A 50 -9.81 15.20 9.06
C LEU A 50 -9.32 16.10 10.20
N ASN A 51 -8.54 15.53 11.13
CA ASN A 51 -7.95 16.28 12.24
C ASN A 51 -6.44 16.00 12.34
N ILE A 52 -5.65 17.01 12.03
CA ILE A 52 -4.18 16.94 12.04
C ILE A 52 -3.64 16.67 13.44
N GLU A 53 -4.13 17.34 14.48
CA GLU A 53 -3.61 17.21 15.85
C GLU A 53 -3.85 15.81 16.42
N GLU A 54 -5.06 15.30 16.23
CA GLU A 54 -5.42 13.93 16.65
C GLU A 54 -4.61 12.86 15.90
N THR A 55 -4.38 13.09 14.60
CA THR A 55 -3.57 12.18 13.78
C THR A 55 -2.11 12.22 14.21
N VAL A 56 -1.54 13.41 14.45
CA VAL A 56 -0.18 13.58 14.98
C VAL A 56 -0.02 12.86 16.32
N ALA A 57 -0.97 13.03 17.25
CA ALA A 57 -0.92 12.34 18.55
C ALA A 57 -0.96 10.82 18.41
N SER A 58 -1.77 10.30 17.48
CA SER A 58 -1.88 8.86 17.22
C SER A 58 -0.61 8.29 16.56
N ILE A 59 0.00 9.02 15.63
CA ILE A 59 1.28 8.65 15.01
C ILE A 59 2.39 8.70 16.06
N GLN A 60 2.50 9.79 16.82
CA GLN A 60 3.53 9.97 17.84
C GLN A 60 3.55 8.79 18.81
N ARG A 61 2.39 8.41 19.34
CA ARG A 61 2.27 7.27 20.26
C ARG A 61 2.77 5.96 19.64
N THR A 62 2.38 5.70 18.40
CA THR A 62 2.73 4.47 17.69
C THR A 62 4.23 4.43 17.39
N VAL A 63 4.81 5.55 16.94
CA VAL A 63 6.25 5.70 16.67
C VAL A 63 7.07 5.56 17.95
N GLU A 64 6.71 6.26 19.03
CA GLU A 64 7.42 6.19 20.31
C GLU A 64 7.44 4.76 20.86
N GLU A 65 6.32 4.04 20.77
CA GLU A 65 6.23 2.65 21.20
C GLU A 65 7.13 1.74 20.34
N ALA A 66 7.14 1.89 19.01
CA ALA A 66 8.00 1.10 18.12
C ALA A 66 9.50 1.38 18.37
N GLN A 67 9.88 2.64 18.56
CA GLN A 67 11.26 3.02 18.86
C GLN A 67 11.70 2.51 20.24
N ALA A 68 10.81 2.57 21.25
CA ALA A 68 11.10 2.06 22.58
C ALA A 68 11.29 0.53 22.59
N GLN A 69 10.47 -0.20 21.83
CA GLN A 69 10.58 -1.66 21.70
C GLN A 69 11.84 -2.11 20.95
N SER A 70 12.21 -1.41 19.88
CA SER A 70 13.36 -1.77 19.03
C SER A 70 14.69 -1.19 19.51
N GLY A 71 14.66 -0.10 20.27
CA GLY A 71 15.85 0.72 20.56
C GLY A 71 16.38 1.49 19.35
N ILE A 72 15.61 1.56 18.25
CA ILE A 72 15.99 2.22 17.00
C ILE A 72 15.32 3.59 16.95
N ILE A 73 16.10 4.62 16.63
CA ILE A 73 15.58 5.97 16.37
C ILE A 73 15.34 6.10 14.87
N LEU A 74 14.11 6.41 14.50
CA LEU A 74 13.71 6.59 13.11
C LEU A 74 13.95 8.04 12.66
N SER A 75 14.41 8.20 11.42
CA SER A 75 14.52 9.51 10.75
C SER A 75 13.60 9.61 9.54
N ASP A 76 13.42 8.49 8.84
CA ASP A 76 12.68 8.42 7.59
C ASP A 76 11.74 7.21 7.59
N VAL A 77 10.57 7.36 6.97
CA VAL A 77 9.52 6.33 6.93
C VAL A 77 8.82 6.26 5.58
N PHE A 78 8.36 5.06 5.22
CA PHE A 78 7.41 4.85 4.13
C PHE A 78 5.99 4.92 4.68
N VAL A 79 5.08 5.58 3.96
CA VAL A 79 3.74 5.84 4.49
C VAL A 79 2.68 5.41 3.50
N GLY A 80 1.67 4.71 4.00
CA GLY A 80 0.49 4.34 3.21
C GLY A 80 -0.39 5.54 2.89
N ILE A 81 -0.87 5.60 1.66
CA ILE A 81 -1.94 6.50 1.24
C ILE A 81 -3.07 5.72 0.58
N ALA A 82 -4.30 5.98 1.03
CA ALA A 82 -5.53 5.45 0.45
C ALA A 82 -6.66 6.47 0.63
N GLY A 83 -7.82 6.17 0.05
CA GLY A 83 -9.03 6.97 0.23
C GLY A 83 -9.63 7.50 -1.06
N GLN A 84 -10.80 8.11 -0.93
CA GLN A 84 -11.62 8.59 -2.05
C GLN A 84 -10.98 9.70 -2.89
N HIS A 85 -9.89 10.27 -2.38
CA HIS A 85 -9.14 11.33 -3.05
C HIS A 85 -8.09 10.77 -4.03
N ILE A 86 -8.05 9.45 -4.18
CA ILE A 86 -7.21 8.72 -5.13
C ILE A 86 -8.08 8.28 -6.30
N ARG A 87 -7.58 8.48 -7.52
CA ARG A 87 -8.13 7.95 -8.76
C ARG A 87 -7.00 7.46 -9.66
N SER A 88 -7.33 6.63 -10.63
CA SER A 88 -6.37 6.20 -11.64
C SER A 88 -6.82 6.52 -13.05
N ILE A 89 -5.87 6.78 -13.94
CA ILE A 89 -6.10 6.94 -15.37
C ILE A 89 -5.14 6.06 -16.17
N LYS A 90 -5.57 5.73 -17.39
CA LYS A 90 -4.70 5.09 -18.38
C LYS A 90 -4.14 6.18 -19.29
N ASN A 91 -2.85 6.16 -19.55
CA ASN A 91 -2.21 7.09 -20.48
C ASN A 91 -1.18 6.37 -21.35
N ARG A 92 -0.98 6.82 -22.59
CA ARG A 92 0.07 6.29 -23.48
C ARG A 92 1.18 7.31 -23.63
N GLY A 93 2.42 6.88 -23.40
CA GLY A 93 3.61 7.70 -23.57
C GLY A 93 4.49 7.16 -24.69
N TYR A 94 5.33 8.02 -25.28
CA TYR A 94 6.39 7.59 -26.18
C TYR A 94 7.59 8.52 -26.13
N ILE A 95 8.77 7.98 -26.47
CA ILE A 95 9.98 8.73 -26.77
C ILE A 95 10.53 8.30 -28.13
N ASN A 96 11.14 9.26 -28.84
CA ASN A 96 11.94 8.98 -30.02
C ASN A 96 13.41 8.93 -29.60
N ARG A 97 14.12 7.92 -30.08
CA ARG A 97 15.55 7.73 -29.83
C ARG A 97 16.33 8.27 -31.02
N ASP A 98 17.42 8.99 -30.72
CA ASP A 98 18.26 9.63 -31.74
C ASP A 98 19.13 8.62 -32.50
N ASN A 99 19.53 7.52 -31.84
CA ASN A 99 20.36 6.47 -32.43
C ASN A 99 19.58 5.14 -32.50
N THR A 100 19.24 4.73 -33.73
CA THR A 100 18.49 3.50 -34.01
C THR A 100 19.35 2.24 -33.99
N GLU A 101 20.67 2.39 -34.10
CA GLU A 101 21.63 1.27 -34.08
C GLU A 101 22.03 0.89 -32.64
N SER A 102 21.70 1.72 -31.64
CA SER A 102 21.91 1.42 -30.23
C SER A 102 20.72 0.71 -29.61
N GLU A 103 20.98 -0.25 -28.74
CA GLU A 103 19.97 -0.94 -27.93
C GLU A 103 19.27 0.03 -26.97
N ILE A 104 17.98 -0.19 -26.77
CA ILE A 104 17.17 0.51 -25.77
C ILE A 104 17.71 0.17 -24.38
N THR A 105 17.98 1.20 -23.61
CA THR A 105 18.58 1.09 -22.27
C THR A 105 17.54 1.21 -21.16
N ALA A 106 17.91 0.82 -19.94
CA ALA A 106 17.09 1.11 -18.76
C ALA A 106 16.87 2.63 -18.56
N GLU A 107 17.84 3.46 -18.95
CA GLU A 107 17.72 4.93 -18.91
C GLU A 107 16.64 5.44 -19.88
N ASP A 108 16.53 4.86 -21.08
CA ASP A 108 15.48 5.18 -22.04
C ASP A 108 14.08 4.87 -21.45
N VAL A 109 13.93 3.70 -20.83
CA VAL A 109 12.69 3.30 -20.15
C VAL A 109 12.37 4.24 -18.99
N GLN A 110 13.36 4.56 -18.15
CA GLN A 110 13.17 5.47 -17.02
C GLN A 110 12.82 6.89 -17.48
N LYS A 111 13.41 7.36 -18.58
CA LYS A 111 13.06 8.66 -19.19
C LYS A 111 11.60 8.67 -19.64
N LEU A 112 11.15 7.60 -20.31
CA LEU A 112 9.75 7.47 -20.72
C LEU A 112 8.79 7.46 -19.52
N ILE A 113 9.12 6.75 -18.45
CA ILE A 113 8.35 6.76 -17.18
C ILE A 113 8.31 8.17 -16.58
N ASN A 114 9.45 8.84 -16.49
CA ASN A 114 9.57 10.18 -15.91
C ASN A 114 8.79 11.25 -16.69
N ASP A 115 8.62 11.09 -17.99
CA ASP A 115 7.80 12.00 -18.79
C ASP A 115 6.31 11.86 -18.46
N MET A 116 5.86 10.71 -17.96
CA MET A 116 4.48 10.53 -17.52
C MET A 116 4.15 11.32 -16.26
N TYR A 117 5.13 11.65 -15.41
CA TYR A 117 4.92 12.55 -14.26
C TYR A 117 4.65 14.01 -14.66
N LYS A 118 4.80 14.36 -15.95
CA LYS A 118 4.64 15.72 -16.48
C LYS A 118 3.34 15.91 -17.26
N ILE A 119 2.49 14.88 -17.32
CA ILE A 119 1.24 14.98 -18.08
C ILE A 119 0.29 16.00 -17.42
N PRO A 120 -0.58 16.65 -18.20
CA PRO A 120 -1.58 17.54 -17.64
C PRO A 120 -2.54 16.78 -16.71
N ILE A 121 -2.71 17.29 -15.49
CA ILE A 121 -3.68 16.82 -14.49
C ILE A 121 -4.50 18.01 -13.98
N GLU A 122 -5.56 17.76 -13.22
CA GLU A 122 -6.42 18.84 -12.73
C GLU A 122 -5.73 19.66 -11.64
N VAL A 123 -6.20 20.90 -11.45
CA VAL A 123 -5.64 21.79 -10.41
C VAL A 123 -5.92 21.20 -9.03
N GLY A 124 -4.86 21.09 -8.21
CA GLY A 124 -4.96 20.51 -6.87
C GLY A 124 -4.76 19.00 -6.82
N GLU A 125 -4.35 18.39 -7.92
CA GLU A 125 -3.93 16.99 -8.00
C GLU A 125 -2.41 16.86 -8.16
N GLU A 126 -1.89 15.69 -7.79
CA GLU A 126 -0.52 15.26 -8.07
C GLU A 126 -0.47 13.78 -8.47
N ILE A 127 0.52 13.41 -9.27
CA ILE A 127 0.77 12.03 -9.67
C ILE A 127 1.57 11.36 -8.56
N LEU A 128 1.00 10.31 -7.98
CA LEU A 128 1.64 9.52 -6.92
C LEU A 128 2.49 8.41 -7.53
N HIS A 129 1.89 7.62 -8.44
CA HIS A 129 2.55 6.46 -9.04
C HIS A 129 2.34 6.43 -10.55
N VAL A 130 3.41 6.14 -11.28
CA VAL A 130 3.37 5.80 -12.71
C VAL A 130 3.76 4.33 -12.84
N LEU A 131 2.80 3.49 -13.20
CA LEU A 131 3.01 2.06 -13.35
C LEU A 131 3.05 1.72 -14.86
N PRO A 132 4.20 1.32 -15.41
CA PRO A 132 4.28 0.87 -16.80
C PRO A 132 3.47 -0.41 -16.99
N GLN A 133 2.80 -0.51 -18.13
CA GLN A 133 2.07 -1.70 -18.57
C GLN A 133 2.78 -2.30 -19.79
N ASP A 134 2.09 -2.41 -20.92
CA ASP A 134 2.64 -3.00 -22.14
C ASP A 134 3.57 -2.00 -22.84
N PHE A 135 4.80 -2.41 -23.12
CA PHE A 135 5.74 -1.67 -23.95
C PHE A 135 5.55 -2.03 -25.43
N ILE A 136 5.88 -1.07 -26.28
CA ILE A 136 5.77 -1.14 -27.74
C ILE A 136 7.06 -0.58 -28.33
N VAL A 137 7.72 -1.34 -29.21
CA VAL A 137 8.91 -0.88 -29.95
C VAL A 137 8.61 -0.91 -31.44
N ASP A 138 8.71 0.22 -32.12
CA ASP A 138 8.46 0.37 -33.57
C ASP A 138 7.15 -0.29 -34.08
N ASN A 139 6.07 -0.16 -33.29
CA ASN A 139 4.74 -0.74 -33.49
C ASN A 139 4.58 -2.24 -33.17
N GLU A 140 5.60 -2.88 -32.59
CA GLU A 140 5.49 -4.24 -32.06
C GLU A 140 5.08 -4.19 -30.58
N PRO A 141 3.84 -4.60 -30.21
CA PRO A 141 3.35 -4.54 -28.84
C PRO A 141 3.77 -5.75 -28.00
N GLY A 142 3.78 -5.59 -26.68
CA GLY A 142 3.97 -6.70 -25.73
C GLY A 142 5.42 -7.14 -25.59
N VAL A 143 6.37 -6.24 -25.86
CA VAL A 143 7.80 -6.55 -25.86
C VAL A 143 8.46 -6.16 -24.55
N ARG A 144 9.60 -6.79 -24.23
CA ARG A 144 10.50 -6.31 -23.16
C ARG A 144 11.54 -5.39 -23.81
N PRO A 145 11.48 -4.07 -23.58
CA PRO A 145 12.16 -3.11 -24.45
C PRO A 145 13.68 -3.09 -24.25
N ILE A 146 14.18 -3.36 -23.04
CA ILE A 146 15.62 -3.28 -22.73
C ILE A 146 16.39 -4.33 -23.55
N GLY A 147 17.42 -3.87 -24.27
CA GLY A 147 18.24 -4.70 -25.17
C GLY A 147 17.68 -4.82 -26.59
N MET A 148 16.48 -4.30 -26.87
CA MET A 148 15.95 -4.26 -28.24
C MET A 148 16.51 -3.08 -29.02
N MET A 149 16.67 -3.24 -30.33
CA MET A 149 16.89 -2.10 -31.23
C MET A 149 15.55 -1.51 -31.65
N GLY A 150 15.51 -0.19 -31.79
CA GLY A 150 14.31 0.48 -32.28
C GLY A 150 14.39 1.99 -32.18
N ARG A 151 13.63 2.68 -33.04
CA ARG A 151 13.60 4.14 -33.10
C ARG A 151 12.61 4.74 -32.10
N ARG A 152 11.44 4.11 -31.95
CA ARG A 152 10.35 4.60 -31.13
C ARG A 152 10.03 3.61 -30.02
N LEU A 153 10.19 4.08 -28.79
CA LEU A 153 9.79 3.36 -27.58
C LEU A 153 8.49 3.97 -27.06
N GLU A 154 7.44 3.17 -26.95
CA GLU A 154 6.15 3.57 -26.40
C GLU A 154 5.73 2.63 -25.27
N ALA A 155 4.83 3.09 -24.42
CA ALA A 155 4.19 2.22 -23.43
C ALA A 155 2.82 2.75 -23.02
N ASN A 156 1.97 1.82 -22.59
CA ASN A 156 0.77 2.15 -21.83
C ASN A 156 1.14 2.27 -20.35
N PHE A 157 0.47 3.18 -19.64
CA PHE A 157 0.71 3.47 -18.24
C PHE A 157 -0.60 3.47 -17.46
N HIS A 158 -0.56 2.88 -16.28
CA HIS A 158 -1.55 3.09 -15.24
C HIS A 158 -1.02 4.14 -14.27
N ILE A 159 -1.67 5.30 -14.23
CA ILE A 159 -1.21 6.45 -13.47
C ILE A 159 -2.17 6.65 -12.30
N VAL A 160 -1.61 6.64 -11.09
CA VAL A 160 -2.32 6.93 -9.84
C VAL A 160 -2.17 8.40 -9.51
N ILE A 161 -3.31 9.06 -9.35
CA ILE A 161 -3.43 10.49 -9.07
C ILE A 161 -4.10 10.67 -7.71
N GLY A 162 -3.58 11.58 -6.89
CA GLY A 162 -4.16 11.94 -5.60
C GLY A 162 -4.38 13.44 -5.48
N GLN A 163 -5.29 13.84 -4.59
CA GLN A 163 -5.42 15.25 -4.22
C GLN A 163 -4.20 15.72 -3.42
N THR A 164 -3.57 16.81 -3.88
CA THR A 164 -2.35 17.36 -3.25
C THR A 164 -2.56 17.73 -1.79
N ALA A 165 -3.75 18.20 -1.43
CA ALA A 165 -4.08 18.54 -0.04
C ALA A 165 -4.03 17.30 0.88
N SER A 166 -4.51 16.15 0.41
CA SER A 166 -4.54 14.91 1.19
C SER A 166 -3.14 14.36 1.43
N ALA A 167 -2.31 14.28 0.39
CA ALA A 167 -0.90 13.88 0.48
C ALA A 167 -0.11 14.80 1.42
N LYS A 168 -0.22 16.13 1.24
CA LYS A 168 0.45 17.10 2.12
C LYS A 168 -0.01 17.03 3.58
N ASN A 169 -1.28 16.70 3.82
CA ASN A 169 -1.77 16.53 5.19
C ASN A 169 -1.13 15.32 5.87
N ILE A 170 -0.96 14.21 5.15
CA ILE A 170 -0.24 13.03 5.62
C ILE A 170 1.23 13.39 5.93
N GLU A 171 1.92 13.99 4.97
CA GLU A 171 3.32 14.42 5.15
C GLU A 171 3.47 15.36 6.34
N LYS A 172 2.56 16.33 6.48
CA LYS A 172 2.57 17.27 7.61
C LYS A 172 2.40 16.56 8.95
N CYS A 173 1.52 15.57 9.04
CA CYS A 173 1.34 14.79 10.26
C CYS A 173 2.63 14.04 10.64
N VAL A 174 3.30 13.42 9.66
CA VAL A 174 4.55 12.67 9.88
C VAL A 174 5.73 13.59 10.19
N ASN A 175 5.86 14.71 9.49
CA ASN A 175 6.90 15.71 9.74
C ASN A 175 6.80 16.31 11.16
N ARG A 176 5.58 16.47 11.68
CA ARG A 176 5.37 17.00 13.04
C ARG A 176 5.79 16.06 14.17
N VAL A 177 5.92 14.76 13.89
CA VAL A 177 6.47 13.79 14.85
C VAL A 177 8.00 13.64 14.73
N GLY A 178 8.64 14.48 13.91
CA GLY A 178 10.09 14.48 13.71
C GLY A 178 10.59 13.46 12.69
N LEU A 179 9.71 12.89 11.86
CA LEU A 179 10.05 11.92 10.83
C LEU A 179 9.89 12.52 9.44
N LYS A 180 10.71 12.12 8.49
CA LYS A 180 10.57 12.47 7.07
C LYS A 180 9.83 11.36 6.32
N VAL A 181 8.89 11.73 5.46
CA VAL A 181 8.29 10.77 4.51
C VAL A 181 9.27 10.54 3.36
N ASN A 182 9.70 9.28 3.17
CA ASN A 182 10.50 8.89 2.01
C ASN A 182 9.64 8.80 0.76
N ASP A 183 8.49 8.11 0.87
CA ASP A 183 7.55 7.94 -0.22
C ASP A 183 6.13 7.68 0.33
N LEU A 184 5.14 8.08 -0.47
CA LEU A 184 3.71 7.81 -0.25
C LEU A 184 3.28 6.67 -1.15
N ILE A 185 3.11 5.49 -0.56
CA ILE A 185 2.82 4.26 -1.31
C ILE A 185 1.32 4.01 -1.28
N LEU A 186 0.73 3.79 -2.46
CA LEU A 186 -0.68 3.43 -2.57
C LEU A 186 -0.94 2.10 -1.85
N GLU A 187 -1.84 2.11 -0.86
CA GLU A 187 -2.09 0.95 0.01
C GLU A 187 -2.43 -0.36 -0.72
N PRO A 188 -3.33 -0.40 -1.74
CA PRO A 188 -3.59 -1.65 -2.46
C PRO A 188 -2.35 -2.21 -3.18
N LEU A 189 -1.37 -1.37 -3.58
CA LEU A 189 -0.09 -1.85 -4.12
C LEU A 189 0.78 -2.45 -3.02
N ALA A 190 0.81 -1.83 -1.84
CA ALA A 190 1.51 -2.37 -0.68
C ALA A 190 0.90 -3.71 -0.24
N SER A 191 -0.41 -3.74 0.03
CA SER A 191 -1.12 -4.95 0.43
C SER A 191 -0.92 -6.09 -0.57
N SER A 192 -0.90 -5.80 -1.89
CA SER A 192 -0.66 -6.80 -2.93
C SER A 192 0.71 -7.47 -2.83
N GLU A 193 1.75 -6.70 -2.50
CA GLU A 193 3.11 -7.19 -2.35
C GLU A 193 3.24 -8.14 -1.16
N ALA A 194 2.41 -7.96 -0.13
CA ALA A 194 2.49 -8.79 1.07
C ALA A 194 1.77 -10.13 0.93
N VAL A 195 0.72 -10.23 0.10
CA VAL A 195 -0.22 -11.37 0.14
C VAL A 195 -0.45 -12.10 -1.19
N LEU A 196 -0.05 -11.50 -2.32
CA LEU A 196 -0.17 -12.12 -3.64
C LEU A 196 1.15 -12.78 -4.02
N THR A 197 1.04 -13.96 -4.61
CA THR A 197 2.16 -14.64 -5.26
C THR A 197 2.39 -14.10 -6.68
N GLU A 198 3.58 -14.29 -7.22
CA GLU A 198 3.88 -13.92 -8.62
C GLU A 198 3.03 -14.73 -9.61
N ASP A 199 2.76 -16.01 -9.31
CA ASP A 199 1.91 -16.86 -10.15
C ASP A 199 0.47 -16.35 -10.25
N GLU A 200 -0.09 -15.81 -9.15
CA GLU A 200 -1.41 -15.19 -9.16
C GLU A 200 -1.44 -13.88 -9.94
N LYS A 201 -0.40 -13.04 -9.77
CA LYS A 201 -0.26 -11.80 -10.53
C LYS A 201 -0.16 -12.08 -12.04
N GLU A 202 0.53 -13.14 -12.43
CA GLU A 202 0.64 -13.60 -13.82
C GLU A 202 -0.70 -14.14 -14.35
N ALA A 203 -1.32 -15.08 -13.63
CA ALA A 203 -2.55 -15.75 -14.03
C ALA A 203 -3.79 -14.83 -14.06
N GLY A 204 -3.74 -13.73 -13.30
CA GLY A 204 -4.79 -12.74 -13.21
C GLY A 204 -5.57 -12.84 -11.91
N VAL A 205 -5.45 -11.83 -11.05
CA VAL A 205 -6.01 -11.84 -9.69
C VAL A 205 -6.51 -10.46 -9.28
N VAL A 206 -7.56 -10.43 -8.45
CA VAL A 206 -8.04 -9.23 -7.78
C VAL A 206 -7.67 -9.28 -6.31
N LEU A 207 -6.86 -8.32 -5.85
CA LEU A 207 -6.75 -8.05 -4.43
C LEU A 207 -7.92 -7.17 -4.00
N VAL A 208 -8.60 -7.57 -2.91
CA VAL A 208 -9.64 -6.78 -2.25
C VAL A 208 -9.27 -6.62 -0.78
N ASP A 209 -8.78 -5.44 -0.40
CA ASP A 209 -8.44 -5.08 0.97
C ASP A 209 -9.62 -4.40 1.64
N ILE A 210 -10.33 -5.10 2.53
CA ILE A 210 -11.49 -4.55 3.25
C ILE A 210 -10.99 -3.95 4.56
N GLY A 211 -10.67 -2.66 4.51
CA GLY A 211 -10.26 -1.86 5.64
C GLY A 211 -11.41 -1.41 6.54
N GLY A 212 -11.10 -0.51 7.47
CA GLY A 212 -12.11 0.08 8.36
C GLY A 212 -12.99 1.14 7.68
N GLY A 213 -12.37 2.00 6.87
CA GLY A 213 -13.04 3.11 6.18
C GLY A 213 -13.26 2.90 4.70
N THR A 214 -12.43 2.08 4.06
CA THR A 214 -12.38 1.85 2.61
C THR A 214 -12.29 0.37 2.31
N THR A 215 -12.61 0.03 1.06
CA THR A 215 -12.25 -1.23 0.44
C THR A 215 -11.41 -0.90 -0.78
N ASP A 216 -10.16 -1.35 -0.78
CA ASP A 216 -9.19 -1.02 -1.81
C ASP A 216 -9.04 -2.22 -2.77
N VAL A 217 -9.01 -1.93 -4.07
CA VAL A 217 -8.98 -2.93 -5.14
C VAL A 217 -7.73 -2.73 -5.98
N ALA A 218 -6.98 -3.79 -6.23
CA ALA A 218 -5.93 -3.83 -7.25
C ALA A 218 -6.06 -5.10 -8.10
N MET A 219 -6.02 -4.93 -9.41
CA MET A 219 -6.08 -6.04 -10.36
C MET A 219 -4.76 -6.22 -11.08
N PHE A 220 -4.33 -7.46 -11.16
CA PHE A 220 -3.10 -7.88 -11.81
C PHE A 220 -3.44 -8.86 -12.93
N TYR A 221 -2.67 -8.82 -14.01
CA TYR A 221 -2.71 -9.79 -15.11
C TYR A 221 -1.45 -9.63 -15.95
N ASP A 222 -0.80 -10.75 -16.33
CA ASP A 222 0.57 -10.80 -16.89
C ASP A 222 1.61 -10.13 -15.98
N GLY A 223 1.46 -10.29 -14.65
CA GLY A 223 2.45 -9.86 -13.67
C GLY A 223 2.45 -8.34 -13.38
N ILE A 224 1.58 -7.58 -14.04
CA ILE A 224 1.52 -6.11 -13.93
C ILE A 224 0.16 -5.61 -13.45
N VAL A 225 0.15 -4.42 -12.84
CA VAL A 225 -1.07 -3.74 -12.38
C VAL A 225 -1.88 -3.27 -13.58
N ARG A 226 -3.12 -3.77 -13.70
CA ARG A 226 -4.05 -3.43 -14.77
C ARG A 226 -5.09 -2.38 -14.37
N HIS A 227 -5.48 -2.35 -13.09
CA HIS A 227 -6.48 -1.43 -12.55
C HIS A 227 -6.31 -1.27 -11.04
N THR A 228 -6.70 -0.12 -10.52
CA THR A 228 -6.79 0.14 -9.08
C THR A 228 -8.04 0.97 -8.80
N ALA A 229 -8.72 0.70 -7.69
CA ALA A 229 -9.88 1.49 -7.28
C ALA A 229 -9.97 1.57 -5.75
N VAL A 230 -10.63 2.61 -5.26
CA VAL A 230 -10.92 2.79 -3.83
C VAL A 230 -12.41 2.98 -3.64
N ILE A 231 -13.02 2.04 -2.92
CA ILE A 231 -14.44 2.06 -2.59
C ILE A 231 -14.60 2.64 -1.18
N PRO A 232 -15.47 3.64 -0.95
CA PRO A 232 -15.58 4.37 0.32
C PRO A 232 -16.39 3.68 1.42
N PHE A 233 -16.35 2.36 1.40
CA PHE A 233 -17.08 1.49 2.30
C PHE A 233 -16.10 0.44 2.84
N GLY A 234 -16.11 0.25 4.15
CA GLY A 234 -15.32 -0.77 4.83
C GLY A 234 -16.04 -1.24 6.08
N GLY A 235 -15.32 -1.77 7.06
CA GLY A 235 -15.89 -2.33 8.28
C GLY A 235 -16.75 -1.35 9.11
N ASN A 236 -16.51 -0.03 9.03
CA ASN A 236 -17.23 0.97 9.82
C ASN A 236 -18.68 1.16 9.39
N VAL A 237 -19.01 0.96 8.10
CA VAL A 237 -20.41 1.08 7.67
C VAL A 237 -21.24 -0.09 8.19
N ILE A 238 -20.67 -1.30 8.20
CA ILE A 238 -21.27 -2.49 8.83
C ILE A 238 -21.54 -2.23 10.31
N THR A 239 -20.56 -1.67 11.02
CA THR A 239 -20.72 -1.32 12.44
C THR A 239 -21.82 -0.29 12.68
N ASN A 240 -21.95 0.70 11.78
CA ASN A 240 -23.03 1.67 11.85
C ASN A 240 -24.40 1.03 11.62
N ASP A 241 -24.54 0.11 10.67
CA ASP A 241 -25.80 -0.59 10.43
C ASP A 241 -26.20 -1.45 11.63
N ILE A 242 -25.25 -2.15 12.27
CA ILE A 242 -25.50 -2.89 13.51
C ILE A 242 -25.92 -1.93 14.63
N LYS A 243 -25.25 -0.79 14.75
CA LYS A 243 -25.55 0.24 15.75
C LYS A 243 -26.99 0.74 15.61
N GLU A 244 -27.42 1.09 14.40
CA GLU A 244 -28.78 1.56 14.13
C GLU A 244 -29.80 0.42 14.25
N GLY A 245 -29.56 -0.70 13.58
CA GLY A 245 -30.46 -1.87 13.52
C GLY A 245 -30.70 -2.53 14.88
N CYS A 246 -29.71 -2.56 15.75
CA CYS A 246 -29.86 -3.05 17.13
C CYS A 246 -30.11 -1.92 18.15
N SER A 247 -29.98 -0.66 17.72
CA SER A 247 -30.11 0.53 18.56
C SER A 247 -29.22 0.47 19.82
N ILE A 248 -27.93 0.21 19.62
CA ILE A 248 -26.89 0.09 20.65
C ILE A 248 -25.77 1.12 20.41
N LEU A 249 -24.78 1.21 21.30
CA LEU A 249 -23.64 2.11 21.09
C LEU A 249 -22.69 1.57 20.02
N PHE A 250 -21.98 2.47 19.31
CA PHE A 250 -21.01 2.09 18.28
C PHE A 250 -19.94 1.10 18.81
N ARG A 251 -19.41 1.35 20.02
CA ARG A 251 -18.45 0.43 20.67
C ARG A 251 -19.02 -0.97 20.89
N GLN A 252 -20.32 -1.08 21.21
CA GLN A 252 -20.99 -2.36 21.42
C GLN A 252 -21.22 -3.05 20.08
N ALA A 253 -21.63 -2.30 19.05
CA ALA A 253 -21.79 -2.80 17.69
C ALA A 253 -20.47 -3.35 17.11
N GLU A 254 -19.35 -2.64 17.31
CA GLU A 254 -18.04 -3.12 16.86
C GLU A 254 -17.65 -4.41 17.58
N SER A 255 -17.84 -4.45 18.90
CA SER A 255 -17.59 -5.64 19.72
C SER A 255 -18.43 -6.83 19.25
N LEU A 256 -19.71 -6.61 18.95
CA LEU A 256 -20.59 -7.65 18.39
C LEU A 256 -20.11 -8.14 17.02
N LYS A 257 -19.77 -7.22 16.12
CA LYS A 257 -19.28 -7.54 14.77
C LYS A 257 -18.03 -8.41 14.84
N VAL A 258 -17.04 -8.02 15.65
CA VAL A 258 -15.76 -8.72 15.76
C VAL A 258 -15.93 -10.09 16.43
N GLN A 259 -16.71 -10.19 17.51
CA GLN A 259 -16.84 -11.45 18.27
C GLN A 259 -17.83 -12.43 17.64
N PHE A 260 -18.92 -11.93 17.07
CA PHE A 260 -20.08 -12.73 16.67
C PHE A 260 -20.54 -12.50 15.23
N GLY A 261 -19.88 -11.64 14.46
CA GLY A 261 -20.25 -11.37 13.08
C GLY A 261 -20.14 -12.60 12.18
N SER A 262 -21.00 -12.65 11.16
CA SER A 262 -21.02 -13.62 10.08
C SER A 262 -21.52 -12.91 8.82
N ALA A 263 -20.88 -13.14 7.68
CA ALA A 263 -21.29 -12.61 6.39
C ALA A 263 -22.45 -13.39 5.77
N LEU A 264 -22.75 -14.60 6.27
CA LEU A 264 -23.90 -15.40 5.84
C LEU A 264 -24.90 -15.54 7.00
N GLY A 265 -26.11 -15.01 6.79
CA GLY A 265 -27.23 -15.07 7.72
C GLY A 265 -27.74 -16.49 7.93
N ASP A 266 -27.85 -17.27 6.85
CA ASP A 266 -28.40 -18.64 6.91
C ASP A 266 -27.48 -19.63 7.64
N MET A 267 -26.19 -19.31 7.78
CA MET A 267 -25.22 -20.10 8.55
C MET A 267 -25.17 -19.71 10.04
N ALA A 268 -25.89 -18.65 10.44
CA ALA A 268 -25.91 -18.21 11.82
C ALA A 268 -26.84 -19.07 12.68
N PRO A 269 -26.45 -19.44 13.91
CA PRO A 269 -27.30 -20.24 14.79
C PRO A 269 -28.61 -19.53 15.14
N GLU A 270 -29.75 -20.20 14.97
CA GLU A 270 -31.09 -19.63 15.23
C GLU A 270 -31.35 -19.39 16.72
N ASP A 271 -30.94 -20.33 17.57
CA ASP A 271 -31.24 -20.30 19.01
C ASP A 271 -30.21 -19.52 19.86
N LYS A 272 -29.23 -18.87 19.22
CA LYS A 272 -28.21 -18.10 19.95
C LYS A 272 -28.54 -16.62 19.99
N ILE A 273 -28.50 -16.08 21.21
CA ILE A 273 -28.65 -14.67 21.51
C ILE A 273 -27.44 -14.14 22.28
N VAL A 274 -27.20 -12.85 22.18
CA VAL A 274 -26.23 -12.12 23.01
C VAL A 274 -26.93 -10.96 23.70
N THR A 275 -26.72 -10.86 25.01
CA THR A 275 -27.30 -9.80 25.83
C THR A 275 -26.32 -8.62 25.93
N ILE A 276 -26.78 -7.45 25.52
CA ILE A 276 -26.00 -6.21 25.53
C ILE A 276 -26.54 -5.28 26.62
N PRO A 277 -25.67 -4.71 27.47
CA PRO A 277 -26.09 -3.75 28.48
C PRO A 277 -26.84 -2.57 27.87
N GLY A 278 -27.98 -2.21 28.47
CA GLY A 278 -28.75 -1.03 28.10
C GLY A 278 -28.00 0.27 28.37
N ILE A 279 -28.42 1.34 27.69
CA ILE A 279 -27.82 2.67 27.83
C ILE A 279 -28.54 3.42 28.97
N SER A 280 -27.77 3.91 29.95
CA SER A 280 -28.25 4.80 31.02
C SER A 280 -29.46 4.27 31.80
N GLY A 281 -29.36 3.04 32.30
CA GLY A 281 -30.39 2.42 33.16
C GLY A 281 -31.57 1.79 32.42
N ARG A 282 -31.54 1.76 31.08
CA ARG A 282 -32.47 0.94 30.27
C ARG A 282 -32.18 -0.54 30.43
N ASP A 283 -33.20 -1.36 30.20
CA ASP A 283 -33.06 -2.81 30.20
C ASP A 283 -32.03 -3.30 29.19
N PRO A 284 -31.34 -4.41 29.48
CA PRO A 284 -30.47 -5.08 28.52
C PRO A 284 -31.24 -5.45 27.26
N LYS A 285 -30.52 -5.46 26.12
CA LYS A 285 -31.08 -5.87 24.84
C LYS A 285 -30.56 -7.25 24.46
N GLU A 286 -31.45 -8.11 24.01
CA GLU A 286 -31.08 -9.40 23.44
C GLU A 286 -31.04 -9.28 21.91
N ILE A 287 -29.92 -9.66 21.32
CA ILE A 287 -29.71 -9.64 19.88
C ILE A 287 -29.46 -11.07 19.44
N SER A 288 -30.28 -11.57 18.51
CA SER A 288 -30.06 -12.89 17.93
C SER A 288 -28.86 -12.87 16.97
N PHE A 289 -28.13 -13.98 16.91
CA PHE A 289 -27.01 -14.13 15.99
C PHE A 289 -27.48 -14.06 14.53
N LYS A 290 -28.68 -14.58 14.24
CA LYS A 290 -29.29 -14.55 12.92
C LYS A 290 -29.62 -13.11 12.47
N SER A 291 -30.22 -12.30 13.33
CA SER A 291 -30.49 -10.89 13.03
C SER A 291 -29.20 -10.10 12.80
N LEU A 292 -28.18 -10.31 13.65
CA LEU A 292 -26.87 -9.69 13.48
C LEU A 292 -26.24 -10.07 12.12
N ALA A 293 -26.28 -11.35 11.76
CA ALA A 293 -25.69 -11.84 10.53
C ALA A 293 -26.40 -11.32 9.29
N TYR A 294 -27.74 -11.20 9.27
CA TYR A 294 -28.44 -10.59 8.14
C TYR A 294 -28.13 -9.10 7.97
N ILE A 295 -27.99 -8.32 9.06
CA ILE A 295 -27.56 -6.92 8.97
C ILE A 295 -26.18 -6.83 8.31
N ILE A 296 -25.24 -7.69 8.74
CA ILE A 296 -23.88 -7.73 8.21
C ILE A 296 -23.89 -8.15 6.74
N GLN A 297 -24.62 -9.21 6.40
CA GLN A 297 -24.72 -9.74 5.04
C GLN A 297 -25.21 -8.67 4.08
N SER A 298 -26.29 -7.95 4.40
CA SER A 298 -26.84 -6.91 3.52
C SER A 298 -25.81 -5.83 3.17
N ARG A 299 -25.04 -5.35 4.16
CA ARG A 299 -23.99 -4.35 3.88
C ARG A 299 -22.82 -4.94 3.12
N MET A 300 -22.44 -6.17 3.43
CA MET A 300 -21.33 -6.83 2.77
C MET A 300 -21.65 -7.11 1.30
N GLU A 301 -22.89 -7.49 0.98
CA GLU A 301 -23.35 -7.66 -0.40
C GLU A 301 -23.18 -6.37 -1.21
N GLU A 302 -23.50 -5.20 -0.64
CA GLU A 302 -23.30 -3.91 -1.31
C GLU A 302 -21.81 -3.59 -1.55
N ILE A 303 -20.93 -3.90 -0.58
CA ILE A 303 -19.47 -3.75 -0.76
C ILE A 303 -18.99 -4.67 -1.88
N ILE A 304 -19.46 -5.92 -1.91
CA ILE A 304 -19.10 -6.90 -2.95
C ILE A 304 -19.62 -6.47 -4.32
N ASP A 305 -20.84 -5.94 -4.39
CA ASP A 305 -21.42 -5.43 -5.64
C ASP A 305 -20.59 -4.25 -6.19
N ALA A 306 -20.09 -3.36 -5.32
CA ALA A 306 -19.18 -2.29 -5.72
C ALA A 306 -17.83 -2.83 -6.21
N VAL A 307 -17.28 -3.86 -5.58
CA VAL A 307 -16.06 -4.54 -6.06
C VAL A 307 -16.29 -5.19 -7.42
N ASN A 308 -17.42 -5.87 -7.61
CA ASN A 308 -17.74 -6.53 -8.88
C ASN A 308 -17.93 -5.50 -10.01
N TYR A 309 -18.53 -4.34 -9.70
CA TYR A 309 -18.61 -3.23 -10.65
C TYR A 309 -17.23 -2.74 -11.12
N GLU A 310 -16.24 -2.62 -10.21
CA GLU A 310 -14.87 -2.27 -10.58
C GLU A 310 -14.21 -3.35 -11.45
N ILE A 311 -14.43 -4.63 -11.12
CA ILE A 311 -13.93 -5.77 -11.90
C ILE A 311 -14.47 -5.71 -13.34
N GLU A 312 -15.77 -5.53 -13.51
CA GLU A 312 -16.41 -5.46 -14.83
C GLU A 312 -15.91 -4.26 -15.65
N ASN A 313 -15.83 -3.08 -15.05
CA ASN A 313 -15.39 -1.86 -15.74
C ASN A 313 -13.91 -1.81 -16.09
N SER A 314 -13.09 -2.64 -15.44
CA SER A 314 -11.66 -2.69 -15.73
C SER A 314 -11.34 -3.19 -17.14
N GLY A 315 -12.24 -4.01 -17.71
CA GLY A 315 -12.04 -4.76 -18.95
C GLY A 315 -11.24 -6.05 -18.80
N TYR A 316 -10.99 -6.51 -17.56
CA TYR A 316 -10.20 -7.71 -17.26
C TYR A 316 -10.99 -8.85 -16.61
N ALA A 317 -12.32 -8.73 -16.43
CA ALA A 317 -13.14 -9.74 -15.76
C ALA A 317 -12.88 -11.18 -16.25
N GLU A 318 -12.83 -11.39 -17.57
CA GLU A 318 -12.60 -12.72 -18.18
C GLU A 318 -11.15 -13.23 -18.08
N LYS A 319 -10.23 -12.43 -17.54
CA LYS A 319 -8.79 -12.73 -17.44
C LYS A 319 -8.33 -13.05 -16.01
N LEU A 320 -9.23 -13.05 -15.04
CA LEU A 320 -8.90 -13.21 -13.62
C LEU A 320 -8.92 -14.68 -13.18
N SER A 321 -8.04 -15.49 -13.77
CA SER A 321 -8.08 -16.95 -13.57
C SER A 321 -7.66 -17.42 -12.17
N ALA A 322 -6.89 -16.61 -11.43
CA ALA A 322 -6.55 -16.86 -10.03
C ALA A 322 -7.62 -16.33 -9.03
N GLY A 323 -8.66 -15.66 -9.53
CA GLY A 323 -9.80 -15.23 -8.73
C GLY A 323 -9.53 -14.02 -7.83
N ILE A 324 -10.06 -14.07 -6.60
CA ILE A 324 -10.05 -12.95 -5.64
C ILE A 324 -9.29 -13.33 -4.38
N VAL A 325 -8.38 -12.45 -3.95
CA VAL A 325 -7.68 -12.55 -2.66
C VAL A 325 -8.19 -11.44 -1.74
N LEU A 326 -8.85 -11.83 -0.65
CA LEU A 326 -9.37 -10.92 0.36
C LEU A 326 -8.31 -10.65 1.44
N THR A 327 -8.10 -9.39 1.78
CA THR A 327 -7.22 -9.00 2.89
C THR A 327 -7.82 -7.87 3.75
N GLY A 328 -7.06 -7.35 4.71
CA GLY A 328 -7.50 -6.32 5.63
C GLY A 328 -8.27 -6.86 6.83
N GLY A 329 -8.70 -5.96 7.72
CA GLY A 329 -9.44 -6.35 8.93
C GLY A 329 -10.81 -6.97 8.63
N GLY A 330 -11.46 -6.54 7.55
CA GLY A 330 -12.76 -7.05 7.11
C GLY A 330 -12.69 -8.49 6.58
N ALA A 331 -11.54 -8.93 6.05
CA ALA A 331 -11.33 -10.30 5.59
C ALA A 331 -11.50 -11.36 6.70
N LEU A 332 -11.37 -10.96 7.97
CA LEU A 332 -11.55 -11.84 9.13
C LEU A 332 -13.03 -12.12 9.47
N LEU A 333 -13.97 -11.48 8.78
CA LEU A 333 -15.39 -11.74 8.97
C LEU A 333 -15.73 -13.19 8.58
N ARG A 334 -16.36 -13.93 9.50
CA ARG A 334 -16.72 -15.33 9.26
C ARG A 334 -17.64 -15.46 8.04
N HIS A 335 -17.41 -16.49 7.24
CA HIS A 335 -18.16 -16.82 6.03
C HIS A 335 -18.06 -15.81 4.88
N LEU A 336 -17.15 -14.83 4.96
CA LEU A 336 -17.00 -13.82 3.92
C LEU A 336 -16.54 -14.41 2.58
N SER A 337 -15.55 -15.31 2.58
CA SER A 337 -15.07 -15.92 1.33
C SER A 337 -16.16 -16.70 0.60
N GLN A 338 -17.05 -17.37 1.34
CA GLN A 338 -18.22 -18.04 0.79
C GLN A 338 -19.22 -17.06 0.17
N LEU A 339 -19.51 -15.94 0.85
CA LEU A 339 -20.40 -14.91 0.32
C LEU A 339 -19.83 -14.29 -0.97
N VAL A 340 -18.55 -13.93 -0.97
CA VAL A 340 -17.87 -13.37 -2.16
C VAL A 340 -17.93 -14.37 -3.31
N LYS A 341 -17.54 -15.63 -3.06
CA LYS A 341 -17.58 -16.68 -4.08
C LYS A 341 -18.99 -16.88 -4.65
N PHE A 342 -20.01 -16.87 -3.80
CA PHE A 342 -21.40 -17.00 -4.23
C PHE A 342 -21.86 -15.83 -5.10
N LYS A 343 -21.47 -14.59 -4.75
CA LYS A 343 -21.91 -13.37 -5.44
C LYS A 343 -21.16 -13.11 -6.74
N THR A 344 -19.85 -13.40 -6.79
CA THR A 344 -19.00 -13.03 -7.93
C THR A 344 -18.68 -14.20 -8.85
N GLY A 345 -18.84 -15.44 -8.38
CA GLY A 345 -18.51 -16.65 -9.14
C GLY A 345 -17.00 -16.97 -9.23
N TYR A 346 -16.11 -16.09 -8.77
CA TYR A 346 -14.68 -16.34 -8.73
C TYR A 346 -14.29 -17.27 -7.57
N ASP A 347 -13.15 -17.95 -7.71
CA ASP A 347 -12.49 -18.56 -6.56
C ASP A 347 -11.98 -17.48 -5.60
N VAL A 348 -12.04 -17.77 -4.31
CA VAL A 348 -11.74 -16.80 -3.26
C VAL A 348 -10.87 -17.42 -2.18
N ARG A 349 -9.80 -16.74 -1.81
CA ARG A 349 -9.00 -17.06 -0.62
C ARG A 349 -8.75 -15.83 0.24
N ILE A 350 -8.35 -16.06 1.49
CA ILE A 350 -7.86 -15.01 2.38
C ILE A 350 -6.35 -14.87 2.20
N GLY A 351 -5.89 -13.64 2.02
CA GLY A 351 -4.48 -13.27 1.93
C GLY A 351 -3.86 -13.08 3.32
N PHE A 352 -2.86 -13.87 3.63
CA PHE A 352 -2.05 -13.74 4.84
C PHE A 352 -0.64 -13.28 4.48
N PRO A 353 -0.05 -12.32 5.19
CA PRO A 353 1.25 -11.77 4.81
C PRO A 353 2.40 -12.58 5.42
N ASN A 354 2.45 -13.89 5.14
CA ASN A 354 3.41 -14.82 5.73
C ASN A 354 4.60 -15.15 4.82
N GLU A 355 4.41 -15.14 3.50
CA GLU A 355 5.41 -15.64 2.56
C GLU A 355 6.74 -14.90 2.68
N HIS A 356 6.71 -13.58 2.82
CA HIS A 356 7.91 -12.75 2.85
C HIS A 356 8.53 -12.62 4.24
N LEU A 357 7.83 -13.07 5.30
CA LEU A 357 8.29 -12.94 6.67
C LEU A 357 9.24 -14.08 7.07
N SER A 358 10.16 -13.78 7.97
CA SER A 358 11.02 -14.78 8.59
C SER A 358 10.26 -15.56 9.68
N ALA A 359 10.67 -16.81 9.91
CA ALA A 359 9.97 -17.73 10.82
C ALA A 359 10.02 -17.31 12.31
N ASP A 360 10.90 -16.39 12.66
CA ASP A 360 11.05 -15.79 13.99
C ASP A 360 10.14 -14.58 14.24
N CYS A 361 9.38 -14.12 13.24
CA CYS A 361 8.35 -13.11 13.43
C CYS A 361 7.20 -13.65 14.31
N SER A 362 6.54 -12.76 15.05
CA SER A 362 5.39 -13.15 15.87
C SER A 362 4.22 -13.65 15.00
N GLU A 363 3.47 -14.64 15.47
CA GLU A 363 2.25 -15.08 14.77
C GLU A 363 1.19 -13.98 14.70
N ASP A 364 1.21 -13.02 15.64
CA ASP A 364 0.28 -11.89 15.69
C ASP A 364 0.37 -10.98 14.46
N ILE A 365 1.56 -10.86 13.85
CA ILE A 365 1.73 -10.02 12.66
C ILE A 365 1.24 -10.73 11.39
N ASN A 366 1.11 -12.06 11.43
CA ASN A 366 0.60 -12.87 10.33
C ASN A 366 -0.94 -12.85 10.30
N GLN A 367 -1.49 -11.66 10.16
CA GLN A 367 -2.93 -11.44 10.00
C GLN A 367 -3.21 -10.53 8.80
N PRO A 368 -4.32 -10.74 8.06
CA PRO A 368 -4.66 -9.93 6.90
C PRO A 368 -4.73 -8.44 7.21
N MET A 369 -5.08 -8.08 8.46
CA MET A 369 -5.14 -6.69 8.93
C MET A 369 -3.78 -5.97 9.01
N TYR A 370 -2.66 -6.66 8.76
CA TYR A 370 -1.31 -6.09 8.73
C TYR A 370 -0.66 -6.18 7.34
N ALA A 371 -1.39 -6.68 6.33
CA ALA A 371 -0.90 -6.82 4.96
C ALA A 371 -0.36 -5.50 4.40
N THR A 372 -1.09 -4.40 4.56
CA THR A 372 -0.67 -3.06 4.12
C THR A 372 0.65 -2.66 4.75
N ALA A 373 0.74 -2.71 6.09
CA ALA A 373 1.94 -2.30 6.82
C ALA A 373 3.17 -3.14 6.44
N ILE A 374 3.01 -4.45 6.27
CA ILE A 374 4.10 -5.33 5.80
C ILE A 374 4.49 -4.96 4.37
N GLY A 375 3.50 -4.80 3.49
CA GLY A 375 3.71 -4.41 2.10
C GLY A 375 4.47 -3.10 1.94
N LEU A 376 4.21 -2.12 2.81
CA LEU A 376 4.93 -0.85 2.86
C LEU A 376 6.41 -1.06 3.19
N ILE A 377 6.74 -1.95 4.14
CA ILE A 377 8.14 -2.31 4.43
C ILE A 377 8.80 -2.99 3.23
N LEU A 378 8.10 -3.95 2.60
CA LEU A 378 8.64 -4.67 1.43
C LEU A 378 8.98 -3.70 0.30
N LYS A 379 8.02 -2.86 -0.09
CA LYS A 379 8.21 -1.82 -1.10
C LYS A 379 9.29 -0.82 -0.71
N GLY A 380 9.29 -0.37 0.53
CA GLY A 380 10.29 0.59 1.02
C GLY A 380 11.71 0.04 0.97
N TYR A 381 11.89 -1.24 1.31
CA TYR A 381 13.18 -1.90 1.20
C TYR A 381 13.63 -2.06 -0.26
N ASP A 382 12.72 -2.47 -1.15
CA ASP A 382 13.06 -2.61 -2.57
C ASP A 382 13.53 -1.28 -3.15
N GLN A 383 12.83 -0.17 -2.85
CA GLN A 383 13.24 1.18 -3.25
C GLN A 383 14.62 1.56 -2.71
N VAL A 384 14.89 1.34 -1.41
CA VAL A 384 16.21 1.62 -0.83
C VAL A 384 17.30 0.77 -1.48
N SER A 385 17.03 -0.50 -1.73
CA SER A 385 18.00 -1.43 -2.34
C SER A 385 18.32 -1.08 -3.80
N HIS A 386 17.34 -0.59 -4.56
CA HIS A 386 17.54 -0.11 -5.93
C HIS A 386 18.45 1.13 -5.94
N ILE A 387 18.19 2.09 -5.05
CA ILE A 387 19.02 3.29 -4.90
C ILE A 387 20.46 2.91 -4.53
N GLU A 388 20.66 1.97 -3.61
CA GLU A 388 22.01 1.53 -3.23
C GLU A 388 22.77 0.89 -4.39
N LYS A 389 22.12 0.04 -5.19
CA LYS A 389 22.71 -0.59 -6.38
C LYS A 389 23.09 0.44 -7.44
N GLU A 390 22.22 1.41 -7.72
CA GLU A 390 22.52 2.48 -8.69
C GLU A 390 23.70 3.34 -8.24
N VAL A 391 23.77 3.69 -6.96
CA VAL A 391 24.90 4.45 -6.41
C VAL A 391 26.21 3.65 -6.52
N GLU A 392 26.17 2.35 -6.20
CA GLU A 392 27.35 1.48 -6.33
C GLU A 392 27.82 1.34 -7.78
N GLU A 393 26.90 1.14 -8.74
CA GLU A 393 27.23 1.11 -10.16
C GLU A 393 27.87 2.41 -10.64
N ILE A 394 27.39 3.57 -10.19
CA ILE A 394 27.95 4.87 -10.59
C ILE A 394 29.36 5.07 -10.01
N ILE A 395 29.59 4.66 -8.75
CA ILE A 395 30.91 4.73 -8.12
C ILE A 395 31.91 3.85 -8.88
N VAL A 396 31.50 2.63 -9.24
CA VAL A 396 32.35 1.69 -9.99
C VAL A 396 32.62 2.19 -11.41
N LYS A 397 31.59 2.65 -12.14
CA LYS A 397 31.71 3.14 -13.52
C LYS A 397 32.58 4.40 -13.65
N LYS A 398 32.65 5.24 -12.62
CA LYS A 398 33.43 6.49 -12.64
C LYS A 398 34.84 6.36 -12.05
N GLU A 399 35.27 5.16 -11.65
CA GLU A 399 36.57 4.91 -10.99
C GLU A 399 36.86 5.86 -9.81
N VAL A 400 35.80 6.24 -9.08
CA VAL A 400 35.93 7.19 -7.97
C VAL A 400 36.27 6.43 -6.69
N GLU A 401 37.48 6.64 -6.15
CA GLU A 401 37.79 6.25 -4.77
C GLU A 401 37.03 7.16 -3.80
N VAL A 402 35.89 6.67 -3.30
CA VAL A 402 35.11 7.31 -2.24
C VAL A 402 35.31 6.60 -0.92
N THR A 403 35.67 7.38 0.12
CA THR A 403 35.78 6.89 1.48
C THR A 403 34.42 6.40 2.02
N PRO A 404 34.38 5.56 3.05
CA PRO A 404 33.12 5.11 3.65
C PRO A 404 32.20 6.26 4.09
N GLU A 405 32.78 7.35 4.60
CA GLU A 405 32.06 8.56 5.03
C GLU A 405 31.46 9.31 3.83
N GLN A 406 32.20 9.40 2.72
CA GLN A 406 31.70 10.01 1.48
C GLN A 406 30.58 9.19 0.84
N LYS A 407 30.65 7.85 0.90
CA LYS A 407 29.56 6.97 0.46
C LYS A 407 28.28 7.21 1.26
N GLU A 408 28.40 7.48 2.55
CA GLU A 408 27.26 7.76 3.42
C GLU A 408 26.61 9.11 3.06
N VAL A 409 27.40 10.16 2.87
CA VAL A 409 26.91 11.49 2.42
C VAL A 409 26.22 11.43 1.06
N ILE A 410 26.79 10.69 0.10
CA ILE A 410 26.17 10.50 -1.22
C ILE A 410 24.82 9.82 -1.06
N ARG A 411 24.74 8.70 -0.33
CA ARG A 411 23.49 7.96 -0.06
C ARG A 411 22.42 8.85 0.58
N THR A 412 22.77 9.69 1.55
CA THR A 412 21.81 10.61 2.20
C THR A 412 21.30 11.70 1.25
N ASN A 413 22.12 12.17 0.31
CA ASN A 413 21.74 13.22 -0.63
C ASN A 413 20.93 12.68 -1.83
N VAL A 414 21.15 11.45 -2.29
CA VAL A 414 20.29 10.84 -3.35
C VAL A 414 18.85 10.75 -2.90
N LYS A 415 18.62 10.42 -1.62
CA LYS A 415 17.30 10.39 -0.98
C LYS A 415 16.59 11.75 -0.93
N LYS A 416 17.23 12.86 -1.33
CA LYS A 416 16.67 14.23 -1.25
C LYS A 416 16.29 14.85 -2.60
N SER A 417 16.53 14.19 -3.73
CA SER A 417 16.38 14.80 -5.06
C SER A 417 15.91 13.80 -6.12
N SER A 418 15.33 14.30 -7.23
CA SER A 418 15.32 13.57 -8.51
C SER A 418 16.68 12.91 -8.74
N ILE A 419 16.67 11.58 -8.80
CA ILE A 419 17.81 10.68 -8.53
C ILE A 419 19.05 11.03 -9.38
N MET A 420 18.85 11.42 -10.64
CA MET A 420 19.97 11.74 -11.55
C MET A 420 20.55 13.14 -11.35
N ASP A 421 19.71 14.16 -11.14
CA ASP A 421 20.16 15.56 -11.14
C ASP A 421 20.83 15.95 -9.82
N GLY A 422 20.29 15.48 -8.68
CA GLY A 422 20.91 15.80 -7.39
C GLY A 422 22.18 15.01 -7.14
N LEU A 423 22.28 13.75 -7.59
CA LEU A 423 23.51 12.97 -7.45
C LEU A 423 24.64 13.49 -8.34
N LYS A 424 24.35 13.93 -9.58
CA LYS A 424 25.33 14.64 -10.42
C LYS A 424 25.83 15.92 -9.74
N LYS A 425 24.93 16.68 -9.12
CA LYS A 425 25.26 17.94 -8.42
C LYS A 425 26.04 17.71 -7.13
N THR A 426 25.70 16.68 -6.35
CA THR A 426 26.45 16.30 -5.13
C THR A 426 27.84 15.78 -5.46
N LEU A 427 27.98 14.91 -6.47
CA LEU A 427 29.30 14.44 -6.91
C LEU A 427 30.12 15.61 -7.46
N ALA A 428 29.55 16.48 -8.31
CA ALA A 428 30.24 17.66 -8.82
C ALA A 428 30.74 18.57 -7.69
N ASN A 429 29.88 18.90 -6.71
CA ASN A 429 30.27 19.73 -5.57
C ASN A 429 31.37 19.09 -4.69
N MET A 430 31.37 17.77 -4.52
CA MET A 430 32.38 17.06 -3.73
C MET A 430 33.76 16.99 -4.42
N PHE A 431 33.81 17.03 -5.75
CA PHE A 431 35.08 17.04 -6.50
C PHE A 431 35.59 18.46 -6.80
N GLU A 432 34.70 19.46 -6.88
CA GLU A 432 35.11 20.88 -6.95
C GLU A 432 35.79 21.37 -5.66
N GLU A 433 35.40 20.86 -4.48
CA GLU A 433 36.09 21.20 -3.22
C GLU A 433 37.52 20.66 -3.14
N LYS A 434 37.83 19.54 -3.82
CA LYS A 434 39.17 18.97 -3.86
C LYS A 434 40.14 19.75 -4.75
N ASP A 435 39.63 20.44 -5.78
CA ASP A 435 40.44 21.26 -6.68
C ASP A 435 40.73 22.68 -6.13
N MET A 436 40.08 23.08 -5.03
CA MET A 436 40.36 24.36 -4.34
C MET A 436 41.36 24.26 -3.17
N GLU A 437 41.71 23.06 -2.70
CA GLU A 437 42.68 22.85 -1.62
C GLU A 437 44.09 22.47 -2.11
N MET A 438 44.40 22.66 -3.40
CA MET A 438 45.72 22.35 -3.97
C MET A 438 46.56 23.58 -4.31
#